data_AF-A0A972UT94-F1
#
_entry.id   AF-A0A972UT94-F1
#
_cell.length_a   1.000
_cell.length_b   1.000
_cell.length_c   1.000
_cell.angle_alpha   90.00
_cell.angle_beta   90.00
_cell.angle_gamma   90.00
#
_symmetry.space_group_name_H-M   'P 1'
#
loop_
_entity.id
_entity.type
_entity.pdbx_description
1 polymer ?
#
loop_
_entity_poly.entity_id
_entity_poly.type
_entity_poly.pdbx_seq_one_letter_code
_entity_poly.pdbx_strand_id
1 'polypeptide(L)' 'ELNKQENITFIFSTHDQRVVNKARRVITLEDGKVISDINKT' A
#
# COMPACT_ATOMS: atom_id res chain seq x y z
N GLU A 1 14.90 -8.23 -1.23
CA GLU A 1 14.71 -9.65 -1.57
C GLU A 1 13.49 -10.29 -0.90
N LEU A 2 13.28 -10.11 0.40
CA LEU A 2 12.16 -10.69 1.18
C LEU A 2 10.80 -10.78 0.45
N ASN A 3 10.30 -9.68 -0.11
CA ASN A 3 8.97 -9.68 -0.72
C ASN A 3 8.87 -10.53 -2.01
N LYS A 4 9.97 -10.67 -2.78
CA LYS A 4 9.99 -11.40 -4.05
C LYS A 4 10.49 -12.84 -3.91
N GLN A 5 11.38 -13.11 -2.95
CA GLN A 5 11.96 -14.44 -2.75
C GLN A 5 11.18 -15.26 -1.72
N GLU A 6 10.67 -14.63 -0.66
CA GLU A 6 10.00 -15.32 0.44
C GLU A 6 8.46 -15.27 0.33
N ASN A 7 7.90 -14.73 -0.77
CA ASN A 7 6.45 -14.52 -0.96
C ASN A 7 5.76 -13.78 0.21
N ILE A 8 6.50 -12.93 0.93
CA ILE A 8 5.99 -12.16 2.07
C ILE A 8 5.29 -10.90 1.57
N THR A 9 4.04 -10.68 1.97
CA THR A 9 3.32 -9.44 1.71
C THR A 9 3.53 -8.43 2.84
N PHE A 10 3.93 -7.20 2.50
CA PHE A 10 4.07 -6.11 3.45
C PHE A 10 2.88 -5.16 3.36
N ILE A 11 2.31 -4.82 4.51
CA ILE A 11 1.25 -3.82 4.64
C ILE A 11 1.80 -2.66 5.47
N PHE A 12 1.69 -1.45 4.94
CA PHE A 12 2.06 -0.22 5.63
C PHE A 12 0.83 0.67 5.77
N SER A 13 0.60 1.20 6.97
CA SER A 13 -0.40 2.23 7.23
C SER A 13 0.33 3.51 7.64
N THR A 14 0.26 4.54 6.81
CA THR A 14 0.96 5.81 7.05
C THR A 14 0.31 6.95 6.27
N HIS A 15 0.48 8.16 6.78
CA HIS A 15 0.17 9.39 6.07
C HIS A 15 1.40 9.98 5.33
N ASP A 16 2.59 9.37 5.44
CA ASP A 16 3.78 9.83 4.70
C ASP A 16 3.64 9.51 3.20
N GLN A 17 3.42 10.56 2.41
CA GLN A 17 3.24 10.48 0.97
C GLN A 17 4.42 9.78 0.25
N ARG A 18 5.64 9.85 0.78
CA ARG A 18 6.82 9.22 0.16
C ARG A 18 6.72 7.69 0.20
N VAL A 19 6.13 7.13 1.26
CA VAL A 19 5.87 5.68 1.36
C VAL A 19 4.75 5.28 0.40
N VAL A 20 3.66 6.05 0.39
CA VAL A 20 2.51 5.85 -0.52
C VAL A 20 2.93 5.91 -1.99
N ASN A 21 3.88 6.80 -2.32
CA ASN A 21 4.39 6.94 -3.68
C ASN A 21 5.22 5.73 -4.14
N LYS A 22 5.85 5.00 -3.22
CA LYS A 22 6.64 3.80 -3.52
C LYS A 22 5.84 2.50 -3.47
N ALA A 23 4.61 2.52 -2.95
CA ALA A 23 3.77 1.34 -2.83
C ALA A 23 3.24 0.85 -4.18
N ARG A 24 3.10 -0.47 -4.34
CA ARG A 24 2.51 -1.10 -5.56
C ARG A 24 0.99 -1.03 -5.59
N ARG A 25 0.34 -1.08 -4.42
CA ARG A 25 -1.11 -0.89 -4.27
C ARG A 25 -1.35 0.09 -3.15
N VAL A 26 -2.28 1.01 -3.36
CA VAL A 26 -2.68 2.02 -2.39
C VAL A 26 -4.17 1.89 -2.15
N ILE A 27 -4.54 1.61 -0.90
CA ILE A 27 -5.92 1.60 -0.44
C ILE A 27 -6.09 2.80 0.48
N THR A 28 -7.02 3.69 0.15
CA THR A 28 -7.33 4.88 0.95
C THR A 28 -8.61 4.62 1.73
N LEU A 29 -8.56 4.87 3.03
CA LEU A 29 -9.67 4.73 3.94
C LEU A 29 -10.08 6.11 4.45
N GLU A 30 -11.39 6.34 4.58
CA GLU A 30 -11.97 7.50 5.23
C GLU A 30 -13.21 7.04 6.02
N ASP A 31 -13.30 7.41 7.29
CA ASP A 31 -14.40 7.01 8.20
C ASP A 31 -14.75 5.51 8.18
N GLY A 32 -13.70 4.66 8.15
CA GLY A 32 -13.85 3.20 8.16
C GLY A 32 -14.31 2.59 6.82
N LYS A 33 -14.42 3.41 5.76
CA LYS A 33 -14.80 2.96 4.41
C LYS A 33 -13.62 3.06 3.45
N VAL A 34 -13.54 2.12 2.51
CA VAL A 34 -12.60 2.21 1.38
C VAL A 34 -13.14 3.20 0.38
N ILE A 35 -12.41 4.31 0.20
CA ILE A 35 -12.78 5.35 -0.78
C ILE A 35 -11.99 5.23 -2.08
N SER A 36 -10.82 4.58 -2.08
CA SER A 36 -10.06 4.31 -3.30
C SER A 36 -9.20 3.06 -3.15
N ASP A 37 -9.04 2.32 -4.25
CA ASP A 37 -8.15 1.17 -4.36
C ASP A 37 -7.43 1.20 -5.71
N ILE A 38 -6.12 1.48 -5.70
CA ILE A 38 -5.33 1.74 -6.89
C ILE A 38 -4.12 0.81 -6.92
N ASN A 39 -3.97 0.06 -8.01
CA ASN A 39 -2.74 -0.67 -8.32
C ASN A 39 -1.86 0.22 -9.21
N LYS A 40 -0.67 0.58 -8.72
CA LYS A 40 0.34 1.31 -9.49
C LYS A 40 1.16 0.28 -10.26
N THR A 41 0.99 0.28 -11.59
CA THR A 41 1.85 -0.45 -12.54
C THR A 41 3.26 0.09 -12.54
#